data_AF-A0A6B3RHC8-F1
#
_entry.id   AF-A0A6B3RHC8-F1
#
_cell.length_a   1.000
_cell.length_b   1.000
_cell.length_c   1.000
_cell.angle_alpha   90.00
_cell.angle_beta   90.00
_cell.angle_gamma   90.00
#
_symmetry.space_group_name_H-M   'P 1'
#
loop_
_entity.id
_entity.type
_entity.pdbx_description
1 polymer ?
#
loop_
_entity_poly.entity_id
_entity_poly.type
_entity_poly.pdbx_seq_one_letter_code
_entity_poly.pdbx_strand_id
1 'polypeptide(L)'
;MSLTLALGACAPSVPSGPVQDMASPSLAPLRVTNNGQPFRQYEGAAARRVAEAECAGQGLRLRPSIYDRFEAGAWVYVGGCA
;
A
#
# COMPACT_ATOMS: atom_id res chain seq x y z
N MET A 1 -41.99 15.17 -35.29
CA MET A 1 -42.45 14.06 -34.45
C MET A 1 -41.25 13.56 -33.67
N SER A 2 -41.22 13.76 -32.35
CA SER A 2 -40.07 13.41 -31.51
C SER A 2 -40.51 12.35 -30.51
N LEU A 3 -39.95 11.14 -30.60
CA LEU A 3 -40.19 10.06 -29.65
C LEU A 3 -39.14 10.12 -28.55
N THR A 4 -39.58 10.31 -27.30
CA THR A 4 -38.74 10.27 -26.10
C THR A 4 -38.78 8.86 -25.53
N LEU A 5 -37.69 8.11 -25.68
CA LEU A 5 -37.54 6.78 -25.06
C LEU A 5 -36.91 6.96 -23.67
N ALA A 6 -37.69 6.66 -22.63
CA ALA A 6 -37.22 6.61 -21.24
C ALA A 6 -36.45 5.30 -21.02
N LEU A 7 -35.12 5.39 -20.92
CA LEU A 7 -34.27 4.28 -20.49
C LEU A 7 -34.27 4.19 -18.97
N GLY A 8 -34.92 3.16 -18.44
CA GLY A 8 -34.88 2.80 -17.02
C GLY A 8 -33.48 2.36 -16.61
N ALA A 9 -32.88 3.05 -15.65
CA ALA A 9 -31.60 2.70 -15.08
C ALA A 9 -31.75 1.55 -14.07
N CYS A 10 -31.13 0.40 -14.37
CA CYS A 10 -30.83 -0.60 -13.33
C CYS A 10 -29.61 -0.10 -12.56
N ALA A 11 -29.82 0.40 -11.33
CA ALA A 11 -28.72 0.64 -10.40
C ALA A 11 -28.45 -0.64 -9.59
N PRO A 12 -27.25 -1.23 -9.64
CA PRO A 12 -26.85 -2.20 -8.63
C PRO A 12 -26.59 -1.45 -7.32
N SER A 13 -27.40 -1.74 -6.30
CA SER A 13 -27.10 -1.36 -4.92
C SER A 13 -25.91 -2.18 -4.43
N VAL A 14 -24.69 -1.71 -4.71
CA VAL A 14 -23.48 -2.25 -4.07
C VAL A 14 -23.47 -1.70 -2.63
N PRO A 15 -23.47 -2.56 -1.60
CA PRO A 15 -23.35 -2.08 -0.23
C PRO A 15 -21.94 -1.55 0.00
N SER A 16 -21.81 -0.23 0.05
CA SER A 16 -20.63 0.46 0.61
C SER A 16 -20.67 0.35 2.14
N GLY A 17 -20.47 -0.85 2.66
CA GLY A 17 -20.08 -1.02 4.06
C GLY A 17 -18.63 -0.56 4.22
N PRO A 18 -18.22 0.01 5.36
CA PRO A 18 -16.81 0.19 5.63
C PRO A 18 -16.17 -1.21 5.60
N VAL A 19 -15.26 -1.44 4.66
CA VAL A 19 -14.26 -2.49 4.83
C VAL A 19 -13.48 -2.10 6.08
N GLN A 20 -13.92 -2.63 7.21
CA GLN A 20 -13.10 -2.68 8.41
C GLN A 20 -12.01 -3.69 8.07
N ASP A 21 -11.02 -3.23 7.32
CA ASP A 21 -9.68 -3.75 7.44
C ASP A 21 -9.45 -3.81 8.95
N MET A 22 -9.29 -5.03 9.46
CA MET A 22 -8.69 -5.27 10.76
C MET A 22 -7.26 -4.76 10.67
N ALA A 23 -7.11 -3.43 10.60
CA ALA A 23 -5.89 -2.70 10.71
C ALA A 23 -5.44 -2.92 12.15
N SER A 24 -4.76 -4.04 12.37
CA SER A 24 -3.66 -4.08 13.34
C SER A 24 -2.94 -2.75 13.20
N PRO A 25 -2.61 -2.04 14.29
CA PRO A 25 -2.05 -0.69 14.22
C PRO A 25 -0.74 -0.72 13.42
N SER A 26 -0.86 -0.64 12.09
CA SER A 26 0.26 -0.42 11.20
C SER A 26 0.66 0.98 11.49
N LEU A 27 1.89 1.16 11.92
CA LEU A 27 2.52 2.47 11.84
C LEU A 27 2.49 2.93 10.38
N ALA A 28 2.61 4.23 10.18
CA ALA A 28 2.55 4.85 8.86
C ALA A 28 3.43 4.10 7.83
N PRO A 29 3.05 4.10 6.54
CA PRO A 29 3.81 3.41 5.50
C PRO A 29 5.30 3.72 5.58
N LEU A 30 6.13 2.68 5.59
CA LEU A 30 7.57 2.82 5.65
C LEU A 30 8.13 2.97 4.23
N ARG A 31 8.84 4.06 3.96
CA ARG A 31 9.50 4.31 2.67
C ARG A 31 11.01 4.24 2.85
N VAL A 32 11.67 3.30 2.20
CA VAL A 32 13.12 3.08 2.33
C VAL A 32 13.89 3.43 1.05
N THR A 33 15.08 3.98 1.25
CA THR A 33 16.07 4.28 0.21
C THR A 33 17.42 3.64 0.56
N ASN A 34 18.34 3.55 -0.38
CA ASN A 34 19.67 2.98 -0.16
C ASN A 34 20.62 4.05 0.37
N ASN A 35 20.54 4.36 1.67
CA ASN A 35 21.37 5.38 2.32
C ASN A 35 21.32 6.74 1.59
N GLY A 36 20.11 7.19 1.24
CA GLY A 36 19.90 8.44 0.49
C GLY A 36 20.05 8.32 -1.02
N GLN A 37 20.46 7.17 -1.56
CA GLN A 37 20.40 6.87 -2.98
C GLN A 37 19.10 6.16 -3.36
N PRO A 38 18.54 6.42 -4.56
CA PRO A 38 17.35 5.72 -5.01
C PRO A 38 17.66 4.25 -5.28
N PHE A 39 16.77 3.37 -4.82
CA PHE A 39 16.73 1.98 -5.28
C PHE A 39 16.32 1.90 -6.75
N ARG A 40 16.70 0.81 -7.40
CA ARG A 40 16.09 0.30 -8.63
C ARG A 40 14.94 -0.65 -8.28
N GLN A 41 14.01 -0.80 -9.23
CA GLN A 41 12.86 -1.70 -9.06
C GLN A 41 13.28 -3.16 -8.84
N TYR A 42 14.40 -3.63 -9.39
CA TYR A 42 14.85 -5.01 -9.18
C TYR A 42 15.51 -5.25 -7.80
N GLU A 43 15.74 -4.20 -7.02
CA GLU A 43 16.46 -4.28 -5.73
C GLU A 43 15.55 -4.54 -4.53
N GLY A 44 14.33 -5.06 -4.75
CA GLY A 44 13.34 -5.27 -3.68
C GLY A 44 13.82 -6.13 -2.52
N ALA A 45 14.66 -7.13 -2.78
CA ALA A 45 15.25 -7.94 -1.72
C ALA A 45 16.24 -7.15 -0.85
N ALA A 46 17.02 -6.23 -1.45
CA ALA A 46 17.93 -5.36 -0.70
C ALA A 46 17.15 -4.33 0.10
N ALA A 47 16.13 -3.71 -0.51
CA ALA A 47 15.24 -2.78 0.16
C ALA A 47 14.52 -3.42 1.36
N ARG A 48 14.11 -4.69 1.24
CA ARG A 48 13.45 -5.39 2.36
C ARG A 48 14.38 -5.54 3.56
N ARG A 49 15.65 -5.86 3.35
CA ARG A 49 16.63 -5.93 4.44
C ARG A 49 16.84 -4.58 5.13
N VAL A 50 16.83 -3.49 4.36
CA VAL A 50 16.91 -2.13 4.94
C VAL A 50 15.67 -1.84 5.78
N ALA A 51 14.47 -2.15 5.27
CA ALA A 51 13.22 -1.97 6.00
C ALA A 51 13.14 -2.83 7.28
N GLU A 52 13.57 -4.09 7.20
CA GLU A 52 13.67 -4.97 8.37
C GLU A 52 14.63 -4.39 9.43
N ALA A 53 15.79 -3.87 9.01
CA ALA A 53 16.75 -3.25 9.91
C ALA A 53 16.22 -1.94 10.53
N GLU A 54 15.52 -1.11 9.76
CA GLU A 54 14.93 0.15 10.23
C GLU A 54 13.84 -0.12 11.29
N CYS A 55 12.96 -1.09 11.05
CA CYS A 55 11.97 -1.49 12.05
C CYS A 55 12.62 -2.11 13.29
N ALA A 56 13.64 -2.96 13.11
CA ALA A 56 14.36 -3.54 14.24
C ALA A 56 15.05 -2.47 15.11
N GLY A 57 15.55 -1.39 14.51
CA GLY A 57 16.09 -0.22 15.23
C GLY A 57 15.05 0.50 16.09
N GLN A 58 13.76 0.32 15.80
CA GLN A 58 12.63 0.83 16.58
C GLN A 58 12.06 -0.21 17.57
N GLY A 59 12.66 -1.41 17.64
CA GLY A 59 12.14 -2.52 18.46
C GLY A 59 10.89 -3.19 17.87
N LEU A 60 10.61 -2.97 16.59
CA LEU A 60 9.44 -3.46 15.86
C LEU A 60 9.85 -4.44 14.75
N ARG A 61 8.87 -5.05 14.09
CA ARG A 61 9.08 -5.90 12.90
C ARG A 61 8.50 -5.23 11.67
N LEU A 62 9.13 -5.47 10.53
CA LEU A 62 8.53 -5.10 9.25
C LEU A 62 7.25 -5.91 9.04
N ARG A 63 6.14 -5.24 8.70
CA ARG A 63 4.89 -5.89 8.32
C ARG A 63 4.72 -5.86 6.80
N PRO A 64 5.11 -6.93 6.08
CA PRO A 64 4.99 -6.98 4.63
C PRO A 64 3.52 -7.06 4.19
N SER A 65 3.28 -6.64 2.95
CA SER A 65 1.96 -6.64 2.31
C SER A 65 2.09 -6.95 0.82
N ILE A 66 1.01 -7.50 0.24
CA ILE A 66 0.90 -7.68 -1.21
C ILE A 66 0.87 -6.35 -1.98
N TYR A 67 0.62 -5.23 -1.29
CA TYR A 67 0.57 -3.88 -1.86
C TYR A 67 1.89 -3.10 -1.68
N ASP A 68 2.92 -3.75 -1.15
CA ASP A 68 4.27 -3.18 -1.09
C ASP A 68 4.79 -2.99 -2.52
N ARG A 69 5.41 -1.83 -2.78
CA ARG A 69 5.71 -1.43 -4.15
C ARG A 69 6.91 -0.52 -4.25
N PHE A 70 7.48 -0.50 -5.45
CA PHE A 70 8.49 0.47 -5.82
C PHE A 70 7.84 1.76 -6.36
N GLU A 71 8.29 2.91 -5.87
CA GLU A 71 7.81 4.22 -6.28
C GLU A 71 8.94 5.27 -6.25
N ALA A 72 9.21 5.90 -7.38
CA ALA A 72 10.11 7.06 -7.49
C ALA A 72 11.48 6.86 -6.78
N GLY A 73 12.10 5.68 -6.96
CA GLY A 73 13.40 5.40 -6.37
C GLY A 73 13.37 4.87 -4.93
N ALA A 74 12.19 4.57 -4.38
CA ALA A 74 12.09 3.96 -3.06
C ALA A 74 11.19 2.73 -3.08
N TRP A 75 11.35 1.89 -2.08
CA TRP A 75 10.39 0.84 -1.77
C TRP A 75 9.48 1.29 -0.64
N VAL A 76 8.19 1.11 -0.83
CA VAL A 76 7.13 1.50 0.11
C VAL A 76 6.49 0.25 0.67
N TYR A 77 6.59 0.09 1.99
CA TYR A 77 5.98 -0.97 2.77
C TYR A 77 4.73 -0.42 3.47
N VAL A 78 3.54 -0.75 2.95
CA VAL A 78 2.29 -0.12 3.40
C VAL A 78 1.89 -0.54 4.81
N GLY A 79 2.34 -1.71 5.25
CA GLY A 79 2.14 -2.20 6.62
C GLY A 79 3.07 -1.54 7.65
N GLY A 80 4.11 -0.84 7.20
CA GLY A 80 5.07 -0.17 8.06
C GLY A 80 5.79 -1.12 9.02
N CYS A 81 6.21 -0.57 10.15
CA CYS A 81 6.71 -1.33 11.30
C CYS A 81 5.55 -1.66 12.24
N ALA A 82 5.55 -2.83 12.88
CA ALA A 82 4.54 -3.28 13.84
C ALA A 82 5.10 -4.25 14.88
#